data_AF-A0A842KW54-F1
#
_entry.id   AF-A0A842KW54-F1
#
_cell.length_a   1.000
_cell.length_b   1.000
_cell.length_c   1.000
_cell.angle_alpha   90.00
_cell.angle_beta   90.00
_cell.angle_gamma   90.00
#
_symmetry.space_group_name_H-M   'P 1'
#
loop_
_entity.id
_entity.type
_entity.pdbx_description
1 polymer ?
#
loop_
_entity_poly.entity_id
_entity_poly.type
_entity_poly.pdbx_seq_one_letter_code
_entity_poly.pdbx_strand_id
1 'polypeptide(L)'
;MIRRYEEIDELEDPDPQTDGLMPLALELYEYYQKVLEEKGYSIKFIAARGPLVTAAHIRGLTKFIADLKLSPQWMHKLVDKTTKLCIRWLKAQLELIKDSIGILVLDDIPGLLSQNLF
;
A
#
# COMPACT_ATOMS: atom_id res chain seq x y z
N MET A 1 -0.80 -15.03 -5.12
CA MET A 1 -0.76 -14.28 -6.40
C MET A 1 -2.03 -14.62 -7.16
N ILE A 2 -2.83 -13.61 -7.47
CA ILE A 2 -4.16 -13.73 -8.10
C ILE A 2 -4.02 -14.28 -9.52
N ARG A 3 -4.73 -15.37 -9.84
CA ARG A 3 -4.60 -16.04 -11.14
C ARG A 3 -5.78 -15.74 -12.08
N ARG A 4 -7.00 -15.74 -11.55
CA ARG A 4 -8.24 -15.40 -12.25
C ARG A 4 -8.73 -14.02 -11.84
N TYR A 5 -9.59 -13.40 -12.65
CA TYR A 5 -10.06 -12.05 -12.36
C TYR A 5 -11.06 -12.03 -11.20
N GLU A 6 -11.89 -13.07 -11.09
CA GLU A 6 -12.94 -13.20 -10.08
C GLU A 6 -12.36 -13.30 -8.66
N GLU A 7 -11.13 -13.79 -8.51
CA GLU A 7 -10.40 -13.79 -7.23
C GLU A 7 -10.18 -12.38 -6.67
N ILE A 8 -10.27 -11.32 -7.50
CA ILE A 8 -10.20 -9.92 -7.03
C ILE A 8 -11.42 -9.59 -6.15
N ASP A 9 -12.58 -10.18 -6.43
CA ASP A 9 -13.82 -9.93 -5.68
C ASP A 9 -13.81 -10.65 -4.34
N GLU A 10 -13.08 -11.75 -4.26
CA GLU A 10 -12.87 -12.55 -3.06
C GLU A 10 -11.82 -11.92 -2.11
N LEU A 11 -11.08 -10.90 -2.56
CA LEU A 11 -10.13 -10.21 -1.69
C LEU A 11 -10.86 -9.46 -0.58
N GLU A 12 -10.59 -9.85 0.64
CA GLU A 12 -10.97 -9.11 1.84
C GLU A 12 -10.12 -7.83 1.97
N ASP A 13 -10.69 -6.82 2.63
CA ASP A 13 -9.98 -5.56 2.90
C ASP A 13 -9.14 -5.72 4.17
N PRO A 14 -7.79 -5.79 4.07
CA PRO A 14 -6.95 -6.14 5.22
C PRO A 14 -7.04 -5.08 6.33
N ASP A 15 -7.00 -5.54 7.57
CA ASP A 15 -6.91 -4.69 8.75
C ASP A 15 -5.45 -4.55 9.22
N PRO A 16 -4.88 -3.33 9.19
CA PRO A 16 -3.54 -3.06 9.69
C PRO A 16 -3.27 -3.52 11.13
N GLN A 17 -4.30 -3.61 11.97
CA GLN A 17 -4.14 -3.92 13.39
C GLN A 17 -4.13 -5.41 13.69
N THR A 18 -4.61 -6.26 12.77
CA THR A 18 -4.73 -7.71 13.01
C THR A 18 -4.08 -8.59 11.95
N ASP A 19 -3.90 -8.10 10.71
CA ASP A 19 -3.64 -8.99 9.59
C ASP A 19 -2.18 -9.02 9.15
N GLY A 20 -1.66 -10.24 8.99
CA GLY A 20 -0.32 -10.48 8.47
C GLY A 20 0.78 -9.87 9.35
N LEU A 21 1.68 -9.09 8.73
CA LEU A 21 2.81 -8.46 9.41
C LEU A 21 2.61 -6.96 9.67
N MET A 22 1.47 -6.40 9.29
CA MET A 22 1.16 -4.99 9.57
C MET A 22 1.11 -4.68 11.07
N PRO A 23 0.53 -5.55 11.94
CA PRO A 23 0.50 -5.29 13.38
C PRO A 23 1.91 -5.21 13.96
N LEU A 24 2.79 -6.14 13.57
CA LEU A 24 4.20 -6.12 13.96
C LEU A 24 4.90 -4.83 13.50
N ALA A 25 4.65 -4.38 12.27
CA ALA A 25 5.23 -3.14 11.77
C ALA A 25 4.76 -1.92 12.59
N LEU A 26 3.51 -1.90 13.05
CA LEU A 26 2.96 -0.84 13.90
C LEU A 26 3.56 -0.87 15.32
N GLU A 27 3.73 -2.05 15.91
CA GLU A 27 4.44 -2.21 17.19
C GLU A 27 5.88 -1.67 17.08
N LEU A 28 6.56 -1.94 15.96
CA LEU A 28 7.89 -1.39 15.70
C LEU A 28 7.87 0.14 15.55
N TYR A 29 6.87 0.71 14.87
CA TYR A 29 6.70 2.16 14.79
C TYR A 29 6.57 2.79 16.19
N GLU A 30 5.71 2.23 17.04
CA GLU A 30 5.51 2.73 18.40
C GLU A 30 6.79 2.61 19.24
N TYR A 31 7.46 1.46 19.18
CA TYR A 31 8.71 1.23 19.92
C TYR A 31 9.80 2.22 19.50
N TYR A 32 10.06 2.35 18.19
CA TYR A 32 11.13 3.23 17.71
C TYR A 32 10.80 4.71 17.86
N GLN A 33 9.53 5.10 17.80
CA GLN A 33 9.13 6.47 18.11
C GLN A 33 9.57 6.85 19.55
N LYS A 34 9.31 5.99 20.54
CA LYS A 34 9.73 6.22 21.94
C LYS A 34 11.26 6.31 22.06
N VAL A 35 12.00 5.40 21.42
CA VAL A 35 13.48 5.41 21.42
C VAL A 35 14.06 6.68 20.78
N LEU A 36 13.39 7.22 19.77
CA LEU A 36 13.81 8.46 19.10
C LEU A 36 13.48 9.70 19.93
N GLU A 37 12.33 9.72 20.58
CA GLU A 37 11.90 10.83 21.46
C GLU A 37 12.87 11.03 22.63
N GLU A 38 13.38 9.95 23.23
CA GLU A 38 14.43 9.98 24.27
C GLU A 38 15.72 10.68 23.80
N LYS A 39 15.94 10.73 22.48
CA LYS A 39 17.10 11.36 21.83
C LYS A 39 16.77 12.72 21.20
N GLY A 40 15.56 13.23 21.40
CA GLY A 40 15.09 14.48 20.81
C GLY A 40 14.77 14.40 19.32
N TYR A 41 14.57 13.20 18.77
CA TYR A 41 14.14 12.97 17.39
C TYR A 41 12.70 12.45 17.34
N SER A 42 12.08 12.52 16.16
CA SER A 42 10.78 11.91 15.90
C SER A 42 10.67 11.45 14.45
N ILE A 43 9.84 10.45 14.21
CA ILE A 43 9.53 10.00 12.86
C ILE A 43 8.70 11.08 12.17
N LYS A 44 9.24 11.63 11.08
CA LYS A 44 8.61 12.75 10.34
C LYS A 44 7.81 12.30 9.13
N PHE A 45 8.16 11.17 8.54
CA PHE A 45 7.47 10.61 7.38
C PHE A 45 7.05 9.19 7.66
N ILE A 46 5.79 8.90 7.35
CA ILE A 46 5.28 7.53 7.28
C ILE A 46 5.21 7.12 5.80
N ALA A 47 5.12 5.82 5.54
CA ALA A 47 5.22 5.35 4.16
C ALA A 47 4.26 4.19 3.86
N ALA A 48 3.88 4.14 2.60
CA ALA A 48 3.22 3.00 1.99
C ALA A 48 3.90 2.63 0.68
N ARG A 49 3.90 1.34 0.36
CA ARG A 49 3.97 0.92 -1.04
C ARG A 49 2.72 1.44 -1.74
N GLY A 50 2.88 1.99 -2.93
CA GLY A 50 1.78 2.58 -3.68
C GLY A 50 0.75 1.55 -4.15
N PRO A 51 -0.43 2.02 -4.58
CA PRO A 51 -1.51 1.14 -5.01
C PRO A 51 -1.18 0.33 -6.26
N LEU A 52 -0.47 0.90 -7.25
CA LEU A 52 -0.15 0.18 -8.49
C LEU A 52 0.95 -0.86 -8.26
N VAL A 53 2.01 -0.54 -7.53
CA VAL A 53 3.04 -1.54 -7.16
C VAL A 53 2.45 -2.68 -6.33
N THR A 54 1.52 -2.38 -5.42
CA THR A 54 0.84 -3.41 -4.62
C THR A 54 -0.04 -4.29 -5.50
N ALA A 55 -0.83 -3.70 -6.41
CA ALA A 55 -1.65 -4.44 -7.36
C ALA A 55 -0.80 -5.32 -8.29
N ALA A 56 0.29 -4.76 -8.82
CA ALA A 56 1.25 -5.46 -9.65
C ALA A 56 1.93 -6.63 -8.91
N HIS A 57 2.23 -6.49 -7.62
CA HIS A 57 2.81 -7.58 -6.83
C HIS A 57 1.82 -8.73 -6.62
N ILE A 58 0.55 -8.41 -6.37
CA ILE A 58 -0.50 -9.42 -6.13
C ILE A 58 -0.90 -10.13 -7.43
N ARG A 59 -0.98 -9.41 -8.56
CA ARG A 59 -1.35 -9.96 -9.87
C ARG A 59 -0.15 -10.58 -10.63
N GLY A 60 1.06 -10.12 -10.32
CA GLY A 60 2.28 -10.35 -11.09
C GLY A 60 2.47 -9.25 -12.15
N LEU A 61 3.64 -8.60 -12.14
CA LEU A 61 3.91 -7.37 -12.92
C LEU A 61 3.55 -7.49 -14.40
N THR A 62 4.09 -8.49 -15.11
CA THR A 62 3.83 -8.66 -16.55
C THR A 62 2.34 -8.81 -16.85
N LYS A 63 1.61 -9.58 -16.03
CA LYS A 63 0.17 -9.77 -16.18
C LYS A 63 -0.58 -8.50 -15.88
N PHE A 64 -0.25 -7.82 -14.80
CA PHE A 64 -0.87 -6.54 -14.43
C PHE A 64 -0.76 -5.51 -15.56
N ILE A 65 0.44 -5.32 -16.13
CA ILE A 65 0.64 -4.37 -17.23
C ILE A 65 -0.16 -4.76 -18.47
N ALA A 66 -0.22 -6.05 -18.83
CA ALA A 66 -1.05 -6.51 -19.94
C ALA A 66 -2.54 -6.30 -19.66
N ASP A 67 -3.00 -6.63 -18.46
CA ASP A 67 -4.41 -6.58 -18.05
C ASP A 67 -4.92 -5.15 -17.92
N LEU A 68 -4.06 -4.14 -17.69
CA LEU A 68 -4.44 -2.73 -17.78
C LEU A 68 -5.05 -2.39 -19.14
N LYS A 69 -4.63 -3.07 -20.22
CA LYS A 69 -5.23 -2.95 -21.55
C LYS A 69 -6.29 -4.00 -21.84
N LEU A 70 -6.03 -5.25 -21.49
CA LEU A 70 -6.89 -6.37 -21.88
C LEU A 70 -8.16 -6.49 -21.03
N SER A 71 -8.13 -5.99 -19.79
CA SER A 71 -9.20 -6.13 -18.81
C SER A 71 -9.21 -4.95 -17.81
N PRO A 72 -9.34 -3.70 -18.30
CA PRO A 72 -9.21 -2.49 -17.48
C PRO A 72 -10.20 -2.46 -16.32
N GLN A 73 -11.44 -2.93 -16.51
CA GLN A 73 -12.46 -3.00 -15.45
C GLN A 73 -11.99 -3.78 -14.21
N TRP A 74 -11.28 -4.89 -14.41
CA TRP A 74 -10.76 -5.72 -13.34
C TRP A 74 -9.55 -5.06 -12.67
N MET A 75 -8.68 -4.42 -13.47
CA MET A 75 -7.52 -3.70 -12.91
C MET A 75 -7.93 -2.47 -12.13
N HIS A 76 -8.95 -1.71 -12.56
CA HIS A 76 -9.50 -0.61 -11.77
C HIS A 76 -10.02 -1.10 -10.42
N LYS A 77 -10.71 -2.25 -10.37
CA LYS A 77 -11.19 -2.83 -9.12
C LYS A 77 -10.06 -3.26 -8.20
N LEU A 78 -9.02 -3.88 -8.74
CA LEU A 78 -7.83 -4.25 -7.97
C LEU A 78 -7.11 -3.01 -7.43
N VAL A 79 -6.93 -1.98 -8.25
CA VAL A 79 -6.29 -0.72 -7.85
C VAL A 79 -7.11 0.03 -6.80
N ASP A 80 -8.44 0.00 -6.87
CA ASP A 80 -9.30 0.58 -5.83
C ASP A 80 -9.10 -0.15 -4.49
N LYS A 81 -9.06 -1.48 -4.49
CA LYS A 81 -8.78 -2.28 -3.29
C LYS A 81 -7.39 -1.97 -2.69
N THR A 82 -6.35 -1.93 -3.52
CA THR A 82 -5.01 -1.61 -3.02
C THR A 82 -4.88 -0.15 -2.57
N THR A 83 -5.59 0.78 -3.20
CA THR A 83 -5.69 2.18 -2.75
C THR A 83 -6.32 2.27 -1.36
N LYS A 84 -7.43 1.57 -1.13
CA LYS A 84 -8.07 1.49 0.20
C LYS A 84 -7.12 0.93 1.25
N LEU A 85 -6.38 -0.12 0.93
CA LEU A 85 -5.35 -0.68 1.80
C LEU A 85 -4.26 0.35 2.12
N CYS A 86 -3.68 1.02 1.12
CA CYS A 86 -2.66 2.05 1.33
C CYS A 86 -3.17 3.17 2.25
N ILE A 87 -4.41 3.62 2.06
CA ILE A 87 -5.04 4.64 2.91
C ILE A 87 -5.21 4.13 4.34
N ARG A 88 -5.76 2.93 4.55
CA ARG A 88 -5.92 2.33 5.89
C ARG A 88 -4.56 2.18 6.58
N TRP A 89 -3.55 1.69 5.86
CA TRP A 89 -2.20 1.52 6.36
C TRP A 89 -1.53 2.85 6.77
N LEU A 90 -1.66 3.90 5.96
CA LEU A 90 -1.14 5.21 6.30
C LEU A 90 -1.86 5.82 7.52
N LYS A 91 -3.19 5.66 7.60
CA LYS A 91 -3.96 6.12 8.77
C LYS A 91 -3.52 5.42 10.06
N ALA A 92 -3.34 4.10 10.04
CA ALA A 92 -2.86 3.35 11.20
C ALA A 92 -1.48 3.84 11.68
N GLN A 93 -0.58 4.18 10.76
CA GLN A 93 0.70 4.79 11.13
C GLN A 93 0.54 6.20 11.73
N LEU A 94 -0.37 7.04 11.20
CA LEU A 94 -0.63 8.40 11.72
C LEU A 94 -1.26 8.41 13.11
N GLU A 95 -2.00 7.37 13.48
CA GLU A 95 -2.54 7.23 14.84
C GLU A 95 -1.43 7.05 15.88
N LEU A 96 -0.31 6.44 15.48
CA LEU A 96 0.87 6.23 16.33
C LEU A 96 1.84 7.41 16.27
N ILE A 97 2.09 7.95 15.08
CA ILE A 97 3.12 8.98 14.83
C ILE A 97 2.45 10.37 14.71
N LYS A 98 2.29 11.04 15.84
CA LYS A 98 1.57 12.33 15.94
C LYS A 98 2.30 13.52 15.31
N ASP A 99 3.63 13.44 15.24
CA ASP A 99 4.50 14.52 14.76
C ASP A 99 4.90 14.38 13.27
N SER A 100 4.20 13.52 12.53
CA SER A 100 4.44 13.33 11.10
C SER A 100 4.08 14.59 10.31
N ILE A 101 4.93 14.97 9.37
CA ILE A 101 4.76 16.15 8.50
C ILE A 101 4.37 15.77 7.07
N GLY A 102 4.28 14.47 6.76
CA GLY A 102 3.99 14.02 5.42
C GLY A 102 3.99 12.50 5.28
N ILE A 103 3.49 12.06 4.14
CA ILE A 103 3.44 10.67 3.73
C ILE A 103 4.31 10.45 2.50
N LEU A 104 4.90 9.27 2.40
CA LEU A 104 5.56 8.79 1.20
C LEU A 104 4.73 7.67 0.59
N VAL A 105 4.35 7.84 -0.68
CA VAL A 105 3.70 6.80 -1.47
C VAL A 105 4.71 6.33 -2.51
N LEU A 106 5.27 5.14 -2.26
CA LEU A 106 6.34 4.56 -3.06
C LEU A 106 5.71 3.73 -4.18
N ASP A 107 5.37 4.37 -5.30
CA ASP A 107 4.78 3.73 -6.47
C ASP A 107 5.66 3.92 -7.71
N ASP A 108 6.35 2.85 -8.12
CA ASP A 108 7.28 2.83 -9.26
C ASP A 108 6.65 2.33 -10.56
N ILE A 109 5.45 1.73 -10.49
CA ILE A 109 4.72 1.24 -11.66
C ILE A 109 4.31 2.32 -12.66
N PRO A 110 3.93 3.55 -12.27
CA PRO A 110 3.60 4.61 -13.23
C PRO A 110 4.71 4.85 -14.26
N GLY A 111 5.98 4.68 -13.90
CA GLY A 111 7.12 4.85 -14.81
C GLY A 111 7.17 3.81 -15.94
N LEU A 112 6.39 2.74 -15.85
CA LEU A 112 6.29 1.69 -16.87
C LEU A 112 5.07 1.88 -17.80
N LEU A 113 4.22 2.87 -17.53
CA LEU A 113 2.98 3.11 -18.27
C LEU A 113 3.18 4.12 -19.39
N SER A 114 2.56 3.86 -20.55
CA SER A 114 2.40 4.90 -21.58
C SER A 114 1.46 5.99 -21.09
N GLN A 115 1.59 7.21 -21.61
CA GLN A 115 0.70 8.33 -21.28
C GLN A 115 -0.80 8.01 -21.40
N ASN A 116 -1.21 7.15 -22.34
CA ASN A 116 -2.60 6.76 -22.54
C ASN A 116 -3.14 5.78 -21.46
N LEU A 117 -2.26 5.24 -20.62
CA LEU A 117 -2.60 4.35 -19.50
C LEU A 117 -2.43 5.06 -18.15
N PHE A 118 -1.99 6.32 -18.16
CA PHE A 118 -1.83 7.14 -16.98
C PHE A 118 -3.18 7.73 -16.54
#